data_AF-A0A328DI47-F1
#
_entry.id   AF-A0A328DI47-F1
#
_cell.length_a   1.000
_cell.length_b   1.000
_cell.length_c   1.000
_cell.angle_alpha   90.00
_cell.angle_beta   90.00
_cell.angle_gamma   90.00
#
_symmetry.space_group_name_H-M   'P 1'
#
loop_
_entity.id
_entity.type
_entity.pdbx_description
1 polymer ?
#
loop_
_entity_poly.entity_id
_entity_poly.type
_entity_poly.pdbx_seq_one_letter_code
_entity_poly.pdbx_strand_id
1 'polypeptide(L)'
;MPHPTHPTRTILFLLLISFLSEFGVDVDRVNAVEPAKSAFAVKSGIRRAVEAEGIPHTLVANFFFSGYFLPNLAQPGSQSPPTDKVVILSDGTAKGKLLLNCHPSLKTRSCGVYYRVA
;
A
#
# COMPACT_ATOMS: atom_id res chain seq x y z
N MET A 1 -6.79 32.09 17.44
CA MET A 1 -7.11 31.02 16.47
C MET A 1 -8.19 30.15 17.08
N PRO A 2 -9.35 29.94 16.43
CA PRO A 2 -10.38 29.09 16.99
C PRO A 2 -9.96 27.63 16.78
N HIS A 3 -9.75 26.91 17.89
CA HIS A 3 -9.62 25.45 17.91
C HIS A 3 -11.02 24.85 17.72
N PRO A 4 -11.28 24.09 16.65
CA PRO A 4 -12.57 23.42 16.50
C PRO A 4 -12.51 22.05 17.19
N THR A 5 -13.17 21.94 18.33
CA THR A 5 -13.59 20.67 18.92
C THR A 5 -14.74 20.10 18.09
N HIS A 6 -14.44 19.26 17.09
CA HIS A 6 -15.45 18.48 16.38
C HIS A 6 -15.04 17.00 16.35
N PRO A 7 -15.85 16.06 16.87
CA PRO A 7 -15.50 14.64 16.96
C PRO A 7 -15.13 14.04 15.59
N THR A 8 -15.74 14.54 14.51
CA THR A 8 -15.42 14.16 13.13
C THR A 8 -13.96 14.41 12.74
N ARG A 9 -13.34 15.52 13.17
CA ARG A 9 -11.93 15.81 12.83
C ARG A 9 -10.97 14.90 13.60
N THR A 10 -11.29 14.55 14.83
CA THR A 10 -10.52 13.59 15.63
C THR A 10 -10.62 12.18 15.06
N ILE A 11 -11.83 11.73 14.70
CA ILE A 11 -12.05 10.42 14.07
C ILE A 11 -11.33 10.36 12.72
N LEU A 12 -11.45 11.42 11.92
CA LEU A 12 -10.80 11.48 10.62
C LEU A 12 -9.28 11.54 10.74
N PHE A 13 -8.73 12.16 11.79
CA PHE A 13 -7.30 12.16 12.09
C PHE A 13 -6.80 10.80 12.61
N LEU A 14 -7.59 10.06 13.39
CA LEU A 14 -7.26 8.69 13.78
C LEU A 14 -7.32 7.74 12.58
N LEU A 15 -8.36 7.87 11.75
CA LEU A 15 -8.44 7.17 10.47
C LEU A 15 -7.30 7.60 9.55
N LEU A 16 -6.90 8.87 9.55
CA LEU A 16 -5.73 9.34 8.83
C LEU A 16 -4.49 8.55 9.28
N ILE A 17 -4.23 8.43 10.57
CA ILE A 17 -3.08 7.66 11.07
C ILE A 17 -3.17 6.17 10.69
N SER A 18 -4.36 5.55 10.79
CA SER A 18 -4.54 4.12 10.50
C SER A 18 -4.58 3.79 9.00
N PHE A 19 -5.13 4.66 8.15
CA PHE A 19 -5.33 4.45 6.71
C PHE A 19 -4.28 5.15 5.82
N LEU A 20 -3.62 6.24 6.26
CA LEU A 20 -2.47 6.83 5.56
C LEU A 20 -1.20 6.02 5.69
N SER A 21 -1.15 5.08 6.64
CA SER A 21 -0.23 3.97 6.47
C SER A 21 -0.76 3.13 5.32
N GLU A 22 -0.58 3.66 4.11
CA GLU A 22 -0.96 3.06 2.85
C GLU A 22 -0.02 1.89 2.60
N PHE A 23 -0.19 0.86 3.42
CA PHE A 23 0.42 -0.43 3.28
C PHE A 23 -0.19 -1.09 2.04
N GLY A 24 0.38 -0.83 0.87
CA GLY A 24 -0.15 -1.28 -0.42
C GLY A 24 -0.07 -0.26 -1.56
N VAL A 25 -0.94 -0.45 -2.56
CA VAL A 25 -0.97 0.33 -3.81
C VAL A 25 -1.69 1.67 -3.66
N ASP A 26 -1.39 2.60 -4.57
CA ASP A 26 -2.15 3.83 -4.72
C ASP A 26 -3.55 3.53 -5.27
N VAL A 27 -4.57 3.72 -4.44
CA VAL A 27 -5.96 3.31 -4.77
C VAL A 27 -6.62 4.16 -5.85
N ASP A 28 -6.09 5.35 -6.13
CA ASP A 28 -6.60 6.21 -7.19
C ASP A 28 -5.98 5.86 -8.57
N ARG A 29 -5.02 4.93 -8.61
CA ARG A 29 -4.28 4.52 -9.81
C ARG A 29 -4.28 3.01 -10.05
N VAL A 30 -5.31 2.31 -9.57
CA VAL A 30 -5.44 0.84 -9.69
C VAL A 30 -6.74 0.45 -10.38
N ASN A 31 -6.66 -0.54 -11.27
CA ASN A 31 -7.81 -1.18 -11.89
C ASN A 31 -8.15 -2.47 -11.13
N ALA A 32 -8.78 -2.33 -9.96
CA ALA A 32 -9.13 -3.47 -9.10
C ALA A 32 -10.48 -4.08 -9.48
N VAL A 33 -10.58 -5.40 -9.26
CA VAL A 33 -11.84 -6.16 -9.28
C VAL A 33 -12.24 -6.55 -7.86
N GLU A 34 -13.48 -7.01 -7.66
CA GLU A 34 -13.92 -7.47 -6.35
C GLU A 34 -13.15 -8.72 -5.89
N PRO A 35 -12.88 -8.89 -4.57
CA PRO A 35 -13.29 -8.03 -3.46
C PRO A 35 -12.35 -6.84 -3.19
N ALA A 36 -11.22 -6.75 -3.88
CA ALA A 36 -10.23 -5.70 -3.63
C ALA A 36 -10.77 -4.29 -3.96
N LYS A 37 -11.62 -4.17 -4.98
CA LYS A 37 -12.22 -2.91 -5.39
C LYS A 37 -13.04 -2.25 -4.27
N SER A 38 -13.93 -3.00 -3.60
CA SER A 38 -14.69 -2.47 -2.46
C SER A 38 -13.79 -2.05 -1.30
N ALA A 39 -12.75 -2.82 -0.97
CA ALA A 39 -11.77 -2.45 0.04
C ALA A 39 -11.02 -1.14 -0.32
N PHE A 40 -10.64 -0.97 -1.58
CA PHE A 40 -9.99 0.26 -2.07
C PHE A 40 -10.94 1.47 -2.09
N ALA A 41 -12.25 1.26 -2.32
CA ALA A 41 -13.25 2.31 -2.27
C ALA A 41 -13.38 2.92 -0.86
N VAL A 42 -13.22 2.11 0.20
CA VAL A 42 -13.19 2.63 1.58
C VAL A 42 -12.00 3.57 1.77
N LYS A 43 -10.81 3.16 1.28
CA LYS A 43 -9.59 3.96 1.36
C LYS A 43 -9.70 5.29 0.61
N SER A 44 -10.22 5.25 -0.62
CA SER A 44 -10.40 6.47 -1.42
C SER A 44 -11.44 7.40 -0.77
N GLY A 45 -12.52 6.86 -0.19
CA GLY A 45 -13.50 7.63 0.57
C GLY A 45 -12.88 8.40 1.74
N ILE A 46 -11.97 7.79 2.49
CA ILE A 46 -11.25 8.46 3.58
C ILE A 46 -10.36 9.59 3.03
N ARG A 47 -9.63 9.38 1.93
CA ARG A 47 -8.82 10.44 1.28
C ARG A 47 -9.70 11.65 0.93
N ARG A 48 -10.88 11.42 0.33
CA ARG A 48 -11.82 12.50 -0.04
C ARG A 48 -12.35 13.24 1.20
N ALA A 49 -12.66 12.52 2.27
CA ALA A 49 -13.13 13.14 3.51
C ALA A 49 -12.03 14.02 4.15
N VAL A 50 -10.78 13.56 4.17
CA VAL A 50 -9.61 14.30 4.70
C VAL A 50 -9.39 15.59 3.92
N GLU A 51 -9.45 15.51 2.59
CA GLU A 51 -9.35 16.68 1.71
C GLU A 51 -10.48 17.69 1.94
N ALA A 52 -11.72 17.22 2.08
CA ALA A 52 -12.88 18.08 2.32
C ALA A 52 -12.78 18.86 3.65
N GLU A 53 -12.14 18.28 4.66
CA GLU A 53 -11.88 18.91 5.96
C GLU A 53 -10.65 19.85 5.96
N GLY A 54 -9.95 19.96 4.82
CA GLY A 54 -8.76 20.80 4.65
C GLY A 54 -7.59 20.36 5.52
N ILE A 55 -7.52 19.07 5.89
CA ILE A 55 -6.44 18.55 6.75
C ILE A 55 -5.19 18.33 5.89
N PRO A 56 -4.04 18.95 6.23
CA PRO A 56 -2.78 18.68 5.54
C PRO A 56 -2.39 17.21 5.71
N HIS A 57 -2.08 16.53 4.60
CA HIS A 57 -1.74 15.11 4.62
C HIS A 57 -0.79 14.75 3.49
N THR A 58 -0.10 13.62 3.66
CA THR A 58 0.78 13.02 2.65
C THR A 58 0.38 11.56 2.48
N LEU A 59 0.03 11.16 1.26
CA LEU A 59 -0.28 9.77 0.92
C LEU A 59 1.03 9.06 0.51
N VAL A 60 1.38 7.95 1.19
CA VAL A 60 2.64 7.22 0.93
C VAL A 60 2.36 5.79 0.46
N ALA A 61 2.20 5.57 -0.84
CA ALA A 61 2.04 4.22 -1.40
C ALA A 61 3.35 3.43 -1.39
N ASN A 62 3.44 2.39 -0.55
CA ASN A 62 4.63 1.55 -0.39
C ASN A 62 4.59 0.21 -1.14
N PHE A 63 3.52 -0.06 -1.88
CA PHE A 63 3.37 -1.24 -2.76
C PHE A 63 3.52 -2.58 -2.01
N PHE A 64 4.38 -3.49 -2.49
CA PHE A 64 4.52 -4.83 -1.95
C PHE A 64 5.58 -4.88 -0.85
N PHE A 65 5.30 -5.57 0.25
CA PHE A 65 6.29 -5.80 1.30
C PHE A 65 7.27 -6.88 0.90
N SER A 66 8.57 -6.55 0.88
CA SER A 66 9.60 -7.55 0.59
C SER A 66 9.54 -8.74 1.54
N GLY A 67 9.34 -8.50 2.84
CA GLY A 67 9.25 -9.57 3.85
C GLY A 67 8.05 -10.51 3.69
N TYR A 68 7.05 -10.15 2.88
CA TYR A 68 5.88 -10.98 2.63
C TYR A 68 5.92 -11.64 1.25
N PHE A 69 6.15 -10.86 0.19
CA PHE A 69 6.01 -11.34 -1.19
C PHE A 69 7.30 -11.97 -1.75
N LEU A 70 8.48 -11.54 -1.32
CA LEU A 70 9.74 -12.04 -1.87
C LEU A 70 10.08 -13.47 -1.39
N PRO A 71 9.89 -13.84 -0.09
CA PRO A 71 10.20 -15.18 0.39
C PRO A 71 9.40 -16.29 -0.26
N ASN A 72 8.22 -16.00 -0.79
CA ASN A 72 7.36 -17.01 -1.41
C ASN A 72 7.07 -16.76 -2.89
N LEU A 73 7.77 -15.81 -3.52
CA LEU A 73 7.56 -15.40 -4.92
C LEU A 73 6.09 -15.06 -5.24
N ALA A 74 5.43 -14.37 -4.31
CA ALA A 74 4.02 -14.01 -4.37
C ALA A 74 3.06 -15.21 -4.54
N GLN A 75 3.46 -16.41 -4.09
CA GLN A 75 2.63 -17.60 -4.14
C GLN A 75 1.81 -17.75 -2.84
N PRO A 76 0.48 -17.62 -2.89
CA PRO A 76 -0.37 -17.74 -1.70
C PRO A 76 -0.20 -19.12 -1.04
N GLY A 77 -0.07 -19.13 0.29
CA GLY A 77 0.06 -20.36 1.08
C GLY A 77 1.47 -20.96 1.13
N SER A 78 2.43 -20.45 0.37
CA SER A 78 3.85 -20.84 0.52
C SER A 78 4.57 -19.91 1.50
N GLN A 79 5.43 -20.49 2.35
CA GLN A 79 6.28 -19.76 3.30
C GLN A 79 7.74 -19.64 2.83
N SER A 80 8.12 -20.41 1.80
CA SER A 80 9.45 -20.43 1.20
C SER A 80 9.35 -20.36 -0.32
N PRO A 81 10.45 -20.11 -1.05
CA PRO A 81 10.42 -20.08 -2.50
C PRO A 81 10.05 -21.48 -3.01
N PRO A 82 9.00 -21.63 -3.83
CA PRO A 82 8.68 -22.91 -4.44
C PRO A 82 9.84 -23.40 -5.30
N THR A 83 10.20 -24.68 -5.17
CA THR A 83 11.28 -25.30 -5.96
C THR A 83 10.79 -25.92 -7.25
N ASP A 84 9.51 -26.27 -7.33
CA ASP A 84 8.99 -27.13 -8.40
C ASP A 84 8.21 -26.36 -9.46
N LYS A 85 7.29 -25.49 -9.01
CA LYS A 85 6.40 -24.72 -9.89
C LYS A 85 6.04 -23.37 -9.28
N VAL A 86 5.88 -22.38 -10.15
CA VAL A 86 5.35 -21.05 -9.81
C VAL A 86 4.12 -20.79 -10.66
N VAL A 87 3.11 -20.13 -10.07
CA VAL A 87 1.92 -19.65 -10.79
C VAL A 87 2.13 -18.17 -11.09
N ILE A 88 2.15 -17.87 -12.39
CA ILE A 88 2.27 -16.51 -12.92
C ILE A 88 0.87 -16.05 -13.27
N LEU A 89 0.41 -14.96 -12.64
CA LEU A 89 -0.88 -14.38 -12.97
C LEU A 89 -0.78 -13.62 -14.29
N SER A 90 -1.73 -13.84 -15.20
CA SER A 90 -1.74 -13.23 -16.54
C SER A 90 -0.52 -13.67 -17.39
N ASP A 91 0.19 -12.74 -18.03
CA ASP A 91 1.26 -12.95 -19.01
C ASP A 91 2.68 -12.71 -18.44
N GLY A 92 2.80 -12.39 -17.14
CA GLY A 92 4.10 -12.20 -16.47
C GLY A 92 4.91 -10.97 -16.93
N THR A 93 4.30 -10.03 -17.67
CA THR A 93 5.02 -8.85 -18.18
C THR A 93 5.03 -7.70 -17.18
N ALA A 94 4.05 -7.67 -16.27
CA ALA A 94 3.89 -6.65 -15.24
C ALA A 94 5.11 -6.57 -14.29
N LYS A 95 5.52 -5.34 -13.98
CA LYS A 95 6.59 -5.06 -13.01
C LYS A 95 5.98 -4.79 -11.63
N GLY A 96 6.48 -5.50 -10.62
CA GLY A 96 6.17 -5.24 -9.23
C GLY A 96 7.16 -4.24 -8.62
N LYS A 97 6.69 -3.45 -7.65
CA LYS A 97 7.56 -2.62 -6.80
C LYS A 97 7.56 -3.20 -5.39
N LEU A 98 8.73 -3.60 -4.89
CA LEU A 98 8.90 -4.00 -3.49
C LEU A 98 9.47 -2.85 -2.68
N LEU A 99 8.87 -2.59 -1.53
CA LEU A 99 9.52 -1.88 -0.46
C LEU A 99 10.52 -2.82 0.20
N LEU A 100 11.81 -2.56 0.00
CA LEU A 100 12.89 -3.20 0.75
C LEU A 100 13.26 -2.33 1.95
N ASN A 101 13.55 -2.98 3.07
CA ASN A 101 14.22 -2.29 4.17
C ASN A 101 15.59 -1.84 3.68
N CYS A 102 15.80 -0.52 3.65
CA CYS A 102 17.11 0.03 3.37
C CYS A 102 18.09 -0.38 4.47
N HIS A 103 19.33 -0.71 4.08
CA HIS A 103 20.44 -0.87 5.02
C HIS A 103 20.52 0.38 5.94
N PRO A 104 20.78 0.24 7.25
CA PRO A 104 20.70 1.35 8.23
C PRO A 104 21.56 2.59 7.92
N SER A 105 22.49 2.51 6.98
CA SER A 105 23.29 3.64 6.49
C SER A 105 22.58 4.55 5.47
N LEU A 106 21.44 4.14 4.91
CA LEU A 106 20.65 4.93 3.95
C LEU A 106 19.39 5.48 4.64
N LYS A 107 19.59 6.40 5.58
CA LYS A 107 18.50 7.16 6.20
C LYS A 107 17.79 8.00 5.12
N THR A 108 16.46 7.89 5.07
CA THR A 108 15.48 8.80 4.41
C THR A 108 14.99 8.53 2.99
N ARG A 109 15.39 7.46 2.28
CA ARG A 109 14.76 7.11 1.00
C ARG A 109 14.32 5.65 0.99
N SER A 110 13.04 5.39 0.76
CA SER A 110 12.55 4.06 0.40
C SER A 110 13.20 3.65 -0.93
N CYS A 111 14.13 2.69 -0.90
CA CYS A 111 14.65 2.08 -2.12
C CYS A 111 13.57 1.14 -2.67
N GLY A 112 12.74 1.64 -3.60
CA GLY A 112 11.88 0.78 -4.40
C GLY A 112 12.72 0.01 -5.41
N VAL A 113 12.78 -1.32 -5.29
CA VAL A 113 13.36 -2.17 -6.32
C VAL A 113 12.23 -2.70 -7.21
N TYR A 114 12.45 -2.59 -8.51
CA TYR A 114 11.55 -3.10 -9.54
C TYR A 114 11.98 -4.52 -9.89
N TYR A 115 11.05 -5.45 -9.83
CA TYR A 115 11.26 -6.82 -10.27
C TYR A 115 10.19 -7.17 -11.29
N ARG A 116 10.53 -8.05 -12.23
CA ARG A 116 9.49 -8.70 -13.03
C ARG A 116 8.80 -9.66 -12.07
N VAL A 117 7.48 -9.57 -11.95
CA VAL A 117 6.72 -10.63 -11.29
C VAL A 117 6.85 -11.81 -12.24
N ALA A 118 7.68 -12.78 -11.84
CA ALA A 118 8.01 -13.94 -12.64
C ALA A 118 6.78 -14.81 -12.79
#